data_AF-A0A4V2JTE5-F1
#
_entry.id   AF-A0A4V2JTE5-F1
#
_cell.length_a   1.000
_cell.length_b   1.000
_cell.length_c   1.000
_cell.angle_alpha   90.00
_cell.angle_beta   90.00
_cell.angle_gamma   90.00
#
_symmetry.space_group_name_H-M   'P 1'
#
loop_
_entity.id
_entity.type
_entity.pdbx_description
1 polymer ?
#
loop_
_entity_poly.entity_id
_entity_poly.type
_entity_poly.pdbx_seq_one_letter_code
_entity_poly.pdbx_strand_id
1 'polypeptide(L)'
;MGRKRAKPVARPLDASVAVSRRVAPVRGARLAWSYVAAIVGGMIAGLGAAIADGIQSTTCDDATCSLGVFLIGGLIGGLVAVSVVAPLFRLGWEWWLVGVTAVLAMPTILDLAGSWGWLALMLAPGIAALATWTGPERSRWRPWVIAGVCVLISALVLLGTFLDS
;
A
#
# COMPACT_ATOMS: atom_id res chain seq x y z
N MET A 1 54.63 -41.77 -7.96
CA MET A 1 53.59 -42.03 -6.95
C MET A 1 53.26 -40.73 -6.21
N GLY A 2 52.25 -39.98 -6.64
CA GLY A 2 51.85 -38.72 -6.01
C GLY A 2 50.51 -38.87 -5.30
N ARG A 3 50.50 -38.90 -3.96
CA ARG A 3 49.29 -38.94 -3.13
C ARG A 3 48.47 -37.66 -3.36
N LYS A 4 47.32 -37.78 -4.04
CA LYS A 4 46.30 -36.72 -4.09
C LYS A 4 45.69 -36.60 -2.70
N ARG A 5 45.90 -35.45 -2.03
CA ARG A 5 45.23 -35.10 -0.77
C ARG A 5 43.73 -35.00 -1.02
N ALA A 6 42.93 -35.76 -0.28
CA ALA A 6 41.48 -35.64 -0.26
C ALA A 6 41.11 -34.24 0.28
N LYS A 7 40.33 -33.48 -0.49
CA LYS A 7 39.67 -32.27 0.01
C LYS A 7 38.63 -32.68 1.05
N PRO A 8 38.55 -32.02 2.21
CA PRO A 8 37.47 -32.26 3.15
C PRO A 8 36.15 -31.85 2.48
N VAL A 9 35.25 -32.82 2.33
CA VAL A 9 33.86 -32.55 1.96
C VAL A 9 33.24 -31.80 3.12
N ALA A 10 33.02 -30.50 2.96
CA ALA A 10 32.21 -29.74 3.89
C ALA A 10 30.83 -30.42 3.94
N ARG A 11 30.49 -31.00 5.10
CA ARG A 11 29.12 -31.44 5.38
C ARG A 11 28.21 -30.23 5.13
N PRO A 12 27.09 -30.38 4.39
CA PRO A 12 26.09 -29.33 4.34
C PRO A 12 25.59 -29.15 5.78
N LEU A 13 25.96 -28.02 6.38
CA LEU A 13 25.39 -27.57 7.65
C LEU A 13 23.87 -27.50 7.45
N ASP A 14 23.17 -28.04 8.44
CA ASP A 14 21.76 -28.37 8.40
C ASP A 14 20.90 -27.25 7.82
N ALA A 15 20.07 -27.62 6.85
CA ALA A 15 19.04 -26.77 6.23
C ALA A 15 18.01 -26.20 7.24
N SER A 16 18.11 -26.56 8.52
CA SER A 16 17.26 -26.13 9.63
C SER A 16 17.76 -24.87 10.36
N VAL A 17 19.00 -24.41 10.14
CA VAL A 17 19.57 -23.20 10.79
C VAL A 17 19.80 -22.04 9.81
N ALA A 18 19.39 -22.20 8.55
CA ALA A 18 19.18 -21.06 7.66
C ALA A 18 17.93 -20.32 8.11
N VAL A 19 18.08 -19.47 9.13
CA VAL A 19 17.11 -18.47 9.56
C VAL A 19 16.42 -17.89 8.33
N SER A 20 15.14 -18.25 8.22
CA SER A 20 14.10 -17.68 7.37
C SER A 20 14.50 -16.32 6.79
N ARG A 21 15.07 -16.31 5.57
CA ARG A 21 14.99 -15.13 4.73
C ARG A 21 13.49 -14.91 4.56
N ARG A 22 12.92 -13.90 5.23
CA ARG A 22 11.51 -13.49 5.09
C ARG A 22 11.20 -13.28 3.61
N VAL A 23 10.77 -14.33 2.93
CA VAL A 23 10.48 -14.33 1.50
C VAL A 23 9.26 -13.46 1.31
N ALA A 24 9.28 -12.57 0.31
CA ALA A 24 8.10 -11.79 -0.03
C ALA A 24 6.91 -12.74 -0.27
N PRO A 25 5.70 -12.43 0.24
CA PRO A 25 4.57 -13.33 0.09
C PRO A 25 4.24 -13.52 -1.40
N VAL A 26 4.13 -14.78 -1.83
CA VAL A 26 3.85 -15.15 -3.22
C VAL A 26 2.46 -15.79 -3.35
N ARG A 27 1.83 -15.63 -4.53
CA ARG A 27 0.54 -16.25 -4.89
C ARG A 27 -0.57 -15.93 -3.86
N GLY A 28 -1.39 -16.92 -3.47
CA GLY A 28 -2.54 -16.72 -2.59
C GLY A 28 -2.21 -16.11 -1.21
N ALA A 29 -1.01 -16.38 -0.67
CA ALA A 29 -0.55 -15.74 0.56
C ALA A 29 -0.48 -14.21 0.42
N ARG A 30 -0.21 -13.70 -0.78
CA ARG A 30 -0.13 -12.26 -1.02
C ARG A 30 -1.47 -11.55 -0.87
N LEU A 31 -2.57 -12.22 -1.17
CA LEU A 31 -3.91 -11.67 -0.95
C LEU A 31 -4.14 -11.46 0.56
N ALA A 32 -3.94 -12.51 1.36
CA ALA A 32 -4.08 -12.45 2.80
C ALA A 32 -3.17 -11.37 3.42
N TRP A 33 -1.89 -11.34 3.05
CA TRP A 33 -0.94 -10.34 3.54
C TRP A 33 -1.27 -8.92 3.08
N SER A 34 -1.90 -8.74 1.91
CA SER A 34 -2.36 -7.42 1.45
C SER A 34 -3.52 -6.89 2.29
N TYR A 35 -4.45 -7.77 2.71
CA TYR A 35 -5.51 -7.38 3.63
C TYR A 35 -4.99 -7.11 5.04
N VAL A 36 -4.05 -7.92 5.56
CA VAL A 36 -3.40 -7.64 6.86
C VAL A 36 -2.68 -6.29 6.82
N ALA A 37 -1.94 -6.02 5.75
CA ALA A 37 -1.32 -4.74 5.48
C ALA A 37 -2.36 -3.59 5.46
N ALA A 38 -3.47 -3.77 4.76
CA ALA A 38 -4.54 -2.78 4.70
C ALA A 38 -5.18 -2.51 6.07
N ILE A 39 -5.37 -3.54 6.91
CA ILE A 39 -5.89 -3.40 8.28
C ILE A 39 -4.92 -2.57 9.13
N VAL A 40 -3.63 -2.93 9.11
CA VAL A 40 -2.59 -2.18 9.85
C VAL A 40 -2.49 -0.74 9.32
N GLY A 41 -2.58 -0.55 8.01
CA GLY A 41 -2.62 0.75 7.38
C GLY A 41 -3.84 1.57 7.81
N GLY A 42 -5.01 0.94 7.87
CA GLY A 42 -6.24 1.56 8.37
C GLY A 42 -6.12 2.03 9.82
N MET A 43 -5.43 1.27 10.68
CA MET A 43 -5.14 1.70 12.06
C MET A 43 -4.23 2.93 12.10
N ILE A 44 -3.18 2.97 11.27
CA ILE A 44 -2.27 4.12 11.18
C ILE A 44 -3.01 5.36 10.61
N ALA A 45 -3.81 5.16 9.57
CA ALA A 45 -4.61 6.23 8.97
C ALA A 45 -5.67 6.75 9.96
N GLY A 46 -6.32 5.86 10.71
CA GLY A 46 -7.26 6.22 11.78
C GLY A 46 -6.61 7.01 12.90
N LEU A 47 -5.35 6.68 13.27
CA LEU A 47 -4.58 7.50 14.20
C LEU A 47 -4.30 8.90 13.63
N GLY A 48 -3.95 9.01 12.35
CA GLY A 48 -3.79 10.30 11.68
C GLY A 48 -5.07 11.14 11.69
N ALA A 49 -6.21 10.52 11.42
CA ALA A 49 -7.52 11.16 11.50
C ALA A 49 -7.86 11.62 12.93
N ALA A 50 -7.55 10.81 13.95
CA ALA A 50 -7.76 11.18 15.35
C ALA A 50 -6.88 12.36 15.79
N ILE A 51 -5.65 12.45 15.29
CA ILE A 51 -4.77 13.61 15.53
C ILE A 51 -5.36 14.85 14.85
N ALA A 52 -5.81 14.73 13.61
CA ALA A 52 -6.46 15.83 12.88
C ALA A 52 -7.72 16.33 13.60
N ASP A 53 -8.49 15.40 14.17
CA ASP A 53 -9.69 15.70 14.99
C ASP A 53 -9.35 16.52 16.25
N GLY A 54 -8.27 16.16 16.94
CA GLY A 54 -7.75 16.96 18.06
C GLY A 54 -7.26 18.35 17.65
N ILE A 55 -6.68 18.49 16.46
CA ILE A 55 -6.21 19.80 15.96
C ILE A 55 -7.39 20.69 15.57
N GLN A 56 -8.36 20.19 14.81
CA GLN A 56 -9.50 21.00 14.37
C GLN A 56 -10.33 21.53 15.55
N SER A 57 -10.52 20.72 16.59
CA SER A 57 -11.29 21.12 17.79
C SER A 57 -10.65 22.25 18.60
N THR A 58 -9.37 22.56 18.34
CA THR A 58 -8.63 23.61 19.07
C THR A 58 -8.24 24.81 18.21
N THR A 59 -8.32 24.69 16.88
CA THR A 59 -7.77 25.70 15.95
C THR A 59 -8.79 26.27 14.95
N CYS A 60 -9.95 25.61 14.77
CA CYS A 60 -10.97 26.04 13.82
C CYS A 60 -12.23 26.53 14.53
N ASP A 61 -12.73 27.69 14.10
CA ASP A 61 -13.97 28.30 14.63
C ASP A 61 -15.20 28.03 13.75
N ASP A 62 -15.02 27.49 12.55
CA ASP A 62 -16.09 27.21 11.60
C ASP A 62 -16.01 25.80 10.97
N ALA A 63 -17.14 25.34 10.45
CA ALA A 63 -17.29 23.99 9.90
C ALA A 63 -16.45 23.75 8.64
N THR A 64 -16.13 24.78 7.87
CA THR A 64 -15.34 24.66 6.63
C THR A 64 -13.87 24.43 6.98
N CYS A 65 -13.34 25.21 7.92
CA CYS A 65 -12.00 25.01 8.48
C CYS A 65 -11.84 23.60 9.05
N SER A 66 -12.80 23.18 9.89
CA SER A 66 -12.81 21.86 10.53
C SER A 66 -12.77 20.75 9.48
N LEU A 67 -13.68 20.76 8.50
CA LEU A 67 -13.72 19.78 7.43
C LEU A 67 -12.41 19.73 6.64
N GLY A 68 -11.81 20.88 6.33
CA GLY A 68 -10.54 20.98 5.62
C GLY A 68 -9.38 20.33 6.38
N VAL A 69 -9.24 20.64 7.67
CA VAL A 69 -8.19 20.06 8.53
C VAL A 69 -8.37 18.55 8.66
N PHE A 70 -9.59 18.07 8.85
CA PHE A 70 -9.89 16.64 8.93
C PHE A 70 -9.55 15.90 7.63
N LEU A 71 -9.93 16.45 6.48
CA LEU A 71 -9.63 15.86 5.16
C LEU A 71 -8.13 15.82 4.87
N ILE A 72 -7.42 16.92 5.10
CA ILE A 72 -5.96 17.00 4.88
C ILE A 72 -5.25 16.04 5.83
N GLY A 73 -5.62 16.03 7.11
CA GLY A 73 -5.03 15.14 8.11
C GLY A 73 -5.29 13.66 7.82
N GLY A 74 -6.50 13.32 7.38
CA GLY A 74 -6.86 11.98 6.92
C GLY A 74 -6.06 11.54 5.70
N LEU A 75 -5.91 12.41 4.69
CA LEU A 75 -5.10 12.15 3.50
C LEU A 75 -3.63 11.92 3.84
N ILE A 76 -3.04 12.80 4.67
CA ILE A 76 -1.65 12.65 5.14
C ILE A 76 -1.50 11.35 5.92
N GLY A 77 -2.43 11.04 6.83
CA GLY A 77 -2.45 9.80 7.59
C GLY A 77 -2.51 8.56 6.70
N GLY A 78 -3.35 8.58 5.66
CA GLY A 78 -3.44 7.52 4.66
C GLY A 78 -2.17 7.33 3.85
N LEU A 79 -1.55 8.42 3.39
CA LEU A 79 -0.29 8.37 2.63
C LEU A 79 0.88 7.84 3.48
N VAL A 80 0.97 8.27 4.73
CA VAL A 80 1.94 7.75 5.70
C VAL A 80 1.69 6.26 5.94
N ALA A 81 0.45 5.86 6.18
CA ALA A 81 0.07 4.47 6.40
C ALA A 81 0.52 3.56 5.26
N VAL A 82 0.19 3.90 4.01
CA VAL A 82 0.59 3.12 2.83
C VAL A 82 2.11 3.07 2.67
N SER A 83 2.79 4.18 2.92
CA SER A 83 4.25 4.30 2.82
C SER A 83 5.00 3.51 3.89
N VAL A 84 4.40 3.31 5.07
CA VAL A 84 4.96 2.48 6.15
C VAL A 84 4.69 1.01 5.89
N VAL A 85 3.46 0.67 5.52
CA VAL A 85 3.01 -0.72 5.41
C VAL A 85 3.59 -1.42 4.17
N ALA A 86 3.66 -0.74 3.02
CA ALA A 86 4.16 -1.35 1.79
C ALA A 86 5.59 -1.96 1.94
N PRO A 87 6.59 -1.25 2.50
CA PRO A 87 7.91 -1.83 2.75
C PRO A 87 7.92 -2.81 3.92
N LEU A 88 7.16 -2.56 4.99
CA LEU A 88 7.09 -3.43 6.17
C LEU A 88 6.64 -4.86 5.79
N PHE A 89 5.64 -4.96 4.91
CA PHE A 89 5.10 -6.22 4.42
C PHE A 89 5.75 -6.71 3.11
N ARG A 90 6.75 -5.97 2.59
CA ARG A 90 7.49 -6.29 1.36
C ARG A 90 6.56 -6.53 0.15
N LEU A 91 5.49 -5.74 0.06
CA LEU A 91 4.46 -5.88 -0.97
C LEU A 91 4.88 -5.26 -2.31
N GLY A 92 6.02 -4.57 -2.35
CA GLY A 92 6.61 -4.02 -3.56
C GLY A 92 5.96 -2.71 -4.01
N TRP A 93 6.63 -2.03 -4.94
CA TRP A 93 6.25 -0.70 -5.41
C TRP A 93 4.87 -0.62 -6.08
N GLU A 94 4.45 -1.67 -6.81
CA GLU A 94 3.13 -1.73 -7.44
C GLU A 94 1.99 -1.68 -6.41
N TRP A 95 2.14 -2.34 -5.26
CA TRP A 95 1.14 -2.30 -4.19
C TRP A 95 1.08 -0.92 -3.56
N TRP A 96 2.25 -0.30 -3.36
CA TRP A 96 2.35 1.08 -2.87
C TRP A 96 1.63 2.05 -3.81
N LEU A 97 1.84 1.96 -5.13
CA LEU A 97 1.17 2.81 -6.13
C LEU A 97 -0.36 2.67 -6.06
N VAL A 98 -0.88 1.43 -6.02
CA VAL A 98 -2.33 1.21 -5.92
C VAL A 98 -2.87 1.77 -4.61
N GLY A 99 -2.15 1.58 -3.50
CA GLY A 99 -2.54 2.13 -2.20
C GLY A 99 -2.57 3.66 -2.19
N VAL A 100 -1.55 4.32 -2.73
CA VAL A 100 -1.49 5.79 -2.85
C VAL A 100 -2.62 6.29 -3.74
N THR A 101 -2.85 5.67 -4.91
CA THR A 101 -3.96 6.04 -5.78
C THR A 101 -5.31 5.87 -5.09
N ALA A 102 -5.52 4.79 -4.31
CA ALA A 102 -6.76 4.59 -3.56
C ALA A 102 -6.98 5.66 -2.49
N VAL A 103 -5.92 6.07 -1.77
CA VAL A 103 -5.99 7.15 -0.77
C VAL A 103 -6.31 8.48 -1.45
N LEU A 104 -5.66 8.81 -2.56
CA LEU A 104 -5.90 10.07 -3.29
C LEU A 104 -7.28 10.10 -3.95
N ALA A 105 -7.76 8.97 -4.48
CA ALA A 105 -9.05 8.86 -5.12
C ALA A 105 -10.22 8.71 -4.13
N MET A 106 -9.95 8.42 -2.85
CA MET A 106 -10.97 8.17 -1.83
C MET A 106 -12.04 9.26 -1.76
N PRO A 107 -11.71 10.58 -1.72
CA PRO A 107 -12.73 11.62 -1.66
C PRO A 107 -13.68 11.56 -2.86
N THR A 108 -13.14 11.49 -4.07
CA THR A 108 -13.91 11.44 -5.32
C THR A 108 -14.73 10.15 -5.43
N ILE A 109 -14.19 9.01 -4.99
CA ILE A 109 -14.92 7.73 -4.98
C ILE A 109 -16.12 7.80 -4.02
N LEU A 110 -15.93 8.38 -2.83
CA LEU A 110 -17.00 8.51 -1.84
C LEU A 110 -18.05 9.55 -2.25
N ASP A 111 -17.64 10.60 -2.97
CA ASP A 111 -18.54 11.61 -3.49
C ASP A 111 -19.43 11.05 -4.62
N LEU A 112 -18.83 10.35 -5.60
CA LEU A 112 -19.56 9.79 -6.74
C LEU A 112 -20.41 8.56 -6.40
N ALA A 113 -19.91 7.66 -5.55
CA ALA A 113 -20.53 6.37 -5.28
C ALA A 113 -21.21 6.28 -3.90
N GLY A 114 -21.13 7.34 -3.09
CA GLY A 114 -21.67 7.35 -1.73
C GLY A 114 -21.14 6.19 -0.89
N SER A 115 -22.04 5.51 -0.17
CA SER A 115 -21.70 4.37 0.68
C SER A 115 -21.12 3.17 -0.09
N TRP A 116 -21.45 3.01 -1.38
CA TRP A 116 -20.89 1.97 -2.24
C TRP A 116 -19.39 2.18 -2.53
N GLY A 117 -18.90 3.42 -2.41
CA GLY A 117 -17.48 3.75 -2.52
C GLY A 117 -16.61 2.98 -1.52
N TRP A 118 -17.14 2.63 -0.35
CA TRP A 118 -16.44 1.81 0.63
C TRP A 118 -16.15 0.40 0.11
N LEU A 119 -17.05 -0.20 -0.68
CA LEU A 119 -16.77 -1.51 -1.30
C LEU A 119 -15.61 -1.40 -2.29
N ALA A 120 -15.58 -0.34 -3.10
CA ALA A 120 -14.48 -0.09 -4.03
C ALA A 120 -13.13 0.04 -3.29
N LEU A 121 -13.10 0.78 -2.18
CA LEU A 121 -11.92 0.93 -1.33
C LEU A 121 -11.50 -0.39 -0.66
N MET A 122 -12.47 -1.22 -0.20
CA MET A 122 -12.21 -2.53 0.38
C MET A 122 -11.66 -3.55 -0.62
N LEU A 123 -11.91 -3.35 -1.91
CA LEU A 123 -11.35 -4.17 -2.98
C LEU A 123 -9.93 -3.73 -3.39
N ALA A 124 -9.52 -2.50 -3.09
CA ALA A 124 -8.21 -1.97 -3.49
C ALA A 124 -7.01 -2.84 -3.04
N PRO A 125 -6.95 -3.38 -1.80
CA PRO A 125 -5.87 -4.29 -1.39
C PRO A 125 -5.87 -5.60 -2.19
N GLY A 126 -7.05 -6.11 -2.55
CA GLY A 126 -7.22 -7.28 -3.39
C GLY A 126 -6.76 -7.05 -4.83
N ILE A 127 -7.15 -5.90 -5.41
CA ILE A 127 -6.69 -5.46 -6.74
C ILE A 127 -5.17 -5.30 -6.75
N ALA A 128 -4.60 -4.70 -5.70
CA ALA A 128 -3.15 -4.58 -5.55
C ALA A 128 -2.45 -5.95 -5.46
N ALA A 129 -3.03 -6.90 -4.72
CA ALA A 129 -2.50 -8.26 -4.64
C ALA A 129 -2.54 -8.99 -6.00
N LEU A 130 -3.62 -8.80 -6.76
CA LEU A 130 -3.80 -9.38 -8.10
C LEU A 130 -2.86 -8.74 -9.14
N ALA A 131 -2.72 -7.41 -9.12
CA ALA A 131 -1.80 -6.68 -9.99
C ALA A 131 -0.37 -7.22 -9.84
N THR A 132 -0.04 -7.65 -8.64
CA THR A 132 1.29 -8.11 -8.29
C THR A 132 1.46 -9.64 -8.27
N TRP A 133 0.41 -10.41 -8.55
CA TRP A 133 0.31 -11.87 -8.32
C TRP A 133 1.49 -12.73 -8.80
N THR A 134 2.10 -12.38 -9.94
CA THR A 134 3.18 -13.16 -10.59
C THR A 134 4.54 -13.05 -9.90
N GLY A 135 4.69 -12.20 -8.87
CA GLY A 135 5.95 -12.13 -8.11
C GLY A 135 7.17 -11.70 -8.95
N PRO A 136 8.38 -12.22 -8.66
CA PRO A 136 9.63 -11.84 -9.35
C PRO A 136 9.68 -12.24 -10.84
N GLU A 137 8.90 -13.23 -11.26
CA GLU A 137 8.82 -13.71 -12.65
C GLU A 137 7.95 -12.83 -13.55
N ARG A 138 7.50 -11.67 -13.04
CA ARG A 138 6.67 -10.72 -13.80
C ARG A 138 7.44 -10.12 -14.98
N SER A 139 6.72 -9.90 -16.08
CA SER A 139 7.27 -9.15 -17.21
C SER A 139 7.61 -7.71 -16.82
N ARG A 140 8.74 -7.20 -17.31
CA ARG A 140 9.33 -5.91 -16.90
C ARG A 140 8.44 -4.69 -17.21
N TRP A 141 7.47 -4.83 -18.12
CA TRP A 141 6.57 -3.74 -18.52
C TRP A 141 5.34 -3.58 -17.62
N ARG A 142 4.88 -4.64 -16.93
CA ARG A 142 3.68 -4.60 -16.07
C ARG A 142 3.74 -3.52 -14.98
N PRO A 143 4.86 -3.33 -14.25
CA PRO A 143 4.95 -2.25 -13.25
C PRO A 143 4.76 -0.87 -13.85
N TRP A 144 5.26 -0.64 -15.07
CA TRP A 144 5.15 0.64 -15.76
C TRP A 144 3.73 0.91 -16.25
N VAL A 145 3.01 -0.12 -16.69
CA VAL A 145 1.59 0.02 -17.04
C VAL A 145 0.74 0.31 -15.79
N ILE A 146 0.98 -0.40 -14.68
CA ILE A 146 0.31 -0.11 -13.41
C ILE A 146 0.62 1.33 -12.96
N ALA A 147 1.88 1.75 -13.04
CA ALA A 147 2.26 3.13 -12.73
C ALA A 147 1.55 4.15 -13.63
N GLY A 148 1.52 3.92 -14.95
CA GLY A 148 0.82 4.80 -15.89
C GLY A 148 -0.67 4.91 -15.60
N VAL A 149 -1.34 3.80 -15.30
CA VAL A 149 -2.76 3.79 -14.93
C VAL A 149 -2.99 4.50 -13.60
N CYS A 150 -2.20 4.22 -12.57
CA CYS A 150 -2.27 4.89 -11.27
C CYS A 150 -2.06 6.40 -11.38
N VAL A 151 -1.06 6.83 -12.17
CA VAL A 151 -0.79 8.25 -12.44
C VAL A 151 -1.95 8.89 -13.19
N LEU A 152 -2.49 8.23 -14.21
CA LEU A 152 -3.63 8.74 -14.97
C LEU A 152 -4.86 8.92 -14.07
N ILE A 153 -5.20 7.93 -13.24
CA ILE A 153 -6.32 8.02 -12.29
C ILE A 153 -6.09 9.16 -11.30
N SER A 154 -4.89 9.23 -10.71
CA SER A 154 -4.56 10.28 -9.74
C SER A 154 -4.61 11.67 -10.38
N ALA A 155 -4.12 11.81 -11.62
CA ALA A 155 -4.18 13.07 -12.37
C ALA A 155 -5.62 13.46 -12.71
N LEU A 156 -6.47 12.51 -13.13
CA LEU A 156 -7.88 12.77 -13.40
C LEU A 156 -8.65 13.19 -12.14
N VAL A 157 -8.37 12.53 -11.00
CA VAL A 157 -8.94 12.90 -9.70
C VAL A 157 -8.53 14.32 -9.33
N LEU A 158 -7.23 14.64 -9.43
CA LEU A 158 -6.73 15.98 -9.12
C LEU A 158 -7.34 17.04 -10.06
N LEU A 159 -7.36 16.77 -11.37
CA LEU A 159 -7.99 17.65 -12.35
C LEU A 159 -9.47 17.88 -12.06
N GLY A 160 -10.24 16.83 -11.75
CA GLY A 160 -11.64 16.95 -11.36
C GLY A 160 -11.81 17.85 -10.15
N THR A 161 -11.03 17.63 -9.09
CA THR A 161 -11.09 18.47 -7.88
C THR A 161 -10.74 19.94 -8.11
N PHE A 162 -9.94 20.28 -9.12
CA PHE A 162 -9.59 21.68 -9.43
C PHE A 162 -10.50 22.33 -10.48
N LEU A 163 -11.24 21.54 -11.27
CA LEU A 163 -12.15 22.03 -12.31
C LEU A 163 -13.59 22.20 -11.81
N ASP A 164 -13.99 21.44 -10.79
CA ASP A 164 -15.31 21.54 -10.15
C ASP A 164 -15.36 22.57 -8.99
N SER A 165 -14.23 23.23 -8.69
CA SER A 165 -14.07 24.30 -7.69
C SER A 165 -14.04 25.69 -8.32
#